data_AF-A0AAD8LCU9-F1
#
_entry.id   AF-A0AAD8LCU9-F1
#
_cell.length_a   1.000
_cell.length_b   1.000
_cell.length_c   1.000
_cell.angle_alpha   90.00
_cell.angle_beta   90.00
_cell.angle_gamma   90.00
#
_symmetry.space_group_name_H-M   'P 1'
#
loop_
_entity.id
_entity.type
_entity.pdbx_description
1 polymer ?
#
loop_
_entity_poly.entity_id
_entity_poly.type
_entity_poly.pdbx_seq_one_letter_code
_entity_poly.pdbx_strand_id
1 'polypeptide(L)'
;MAEDNSDANSDLHPELQAIFADMELMKERFAKLLLGEDMSGGGKGVSSALALSNAITNLAASVFGEISKLEPMSPDNKARWRKEIDWLLSVTDHIVEFVPSKQNTNGVTMEIMITRQRSDVRGNIPSLKKIDGMLIECLDNFKDQNEFTYVSKDDVGSKSSKKREQDKWWLPTPKVPASGLSDLTRKWLDFQKDSVNQVLKAAMAMNAHILTEMEIPESYIESLPKNGRASLGDNIYKNITVDHFDPDNFISAMDLSSERKILDLKNKIEASVVIWRRKMTNKDGKSGWGSGVSIERREQFEDRAETILLILKHRYPGISQSALEISKIENNRAGSATA
;
A
#
# COMPACT_ATOMS: atom_id res chain seq x y z
N MET A 1 24.57 -54.53 -36.59
CA MET A 1 24.37 -53.06 -36.60
C MET A 1 23.11 -52.79 -35.80
N ALA A 2 23.26 -52.77 -34.49
CA ALA A 2 22.24 -52.27 -33.57
C ALA A 2 22.78 -50.92 -33.13
N GLU A 3 22.14 -49.84 -33.58
CA GLU A 3 22.47 -48.50 -33.12
C GLU A 3 22.04 -48.39 -31.66
N ASP A 4 23.07 -48.15 -30.84
CA ASP A 4 23.05 -47.88 -29.43
C ASP A 4 22.31 -46.56 -29.20
N ASN A 5 21.03 -46.64 -28.87
CA ASN A 5 20.23 -45.51 -28.42
C ASN A 5 20.17 -45.53 -26.88
N SER A 6 21.35 -45.58 -26.25
CA SER A 6 21.49 -45.42 -24.81
C SER A 6 21.54 -43.93 -24.46
N ASP A 7 20.48 -43.49 -23.78
CA ASP A 7 20.51 -42.49 -22.72
C ASP A 7 21.28 -41.19 -22.99
N ALA A 8 20.80 -40.40 -23.95
CA ALA A 8 21.09 -38.96 -24.01
C ALA A 8 20.23 -38.16 -23.03
N ASN A 9 20.11 -38.62 -21.79
CA ASN A 9 19.62 -37.80 -20.67
C ASN A 9 20.65 -37.87 -19.54
N SER A 10 21.86 -37.39 -19.86
CA SER A 10 22.88 -37.13 -18.87
C SER A 10 22.37 -36.08 -17.88
N ASP A 11 22.42 -36.42 -16.60
CA ASP A 11 22.07 -35.56 -15.47
C ASP A 11 22.50 -34.11 -15.71
N LEU A 12 21.53 -33.21 -15.97
CA LEU A 12 21.81 -31.79 -16.05
C LEU A 12 22.48 -31.34 -14.75
N HIS A 13 23.55 -30.56 -14.86
CA HIS A 13 24.24 -29.97 -13.72
C HIS A 13 23.22 -29.34 -12.74
N PRO A 14 23.31 -29.58 -11.42
CA PRO A 14 22.30 -29.13 -10.45
C PRO A 14 21.96 -27.64 -10.52
N GLU A 15 22.93 -26.80 -10.88
CA GLU A 15 22.75 -25.36 -11.09
C GLU A 15 21.85 -25.04 -12.30
N LEU A 16 21.99 -25.79 -13.41
CA LEU A 16 21.11 -25.63 -14.57
C LEU A 16 19.69 -26.08 -14.22
N GLN A 17 19.53 -27.16 -13.45
CA GLN A 17 18.19 -27.60 -13.00
C GLN A 17 17.51 -26.53 -12.14
N ALA A 18 18.24 -25.88 -11.24
CA ALA A 18 17.72 -24.76 -10.44
C ALA A 18 17.32 -23.57 -11.31
N ILE A 19 18.12 -23.21 -12.32
CA ILE A 19 17.79 -22.13 -13.27
C ILE A 19 16.52 -22.46 -14.06
N PHE A 20 16.36 -23.70 -14.54
CA PHE A 20 15.15 -24.11 -15.25
C PHE A 20 13.92 -24.06 -14.35
N ALA A 21 14.02 -24.53 -13.11
CA ALA A 21 12.94 -24.46 -12.14
C ALA A 21 12.52 -23.00 -11.84
N ASP A 22 13.50 -22.10 -11.68
CA ASP A 22 13.25 -20.67 -11.47
C ASP A 22 12.60 -20.00 -12.68
N MET A 23 13.03 -20.36 -13.89
CA MET A 23 12.42 -19.86 -15.12
C MET A 23 10.97 -20.34 -15.28
N GLU A 24 10.67 -21.60 -14.98
CA GLU A 24 9.29 -22.10 -15.04
C GLU A 24 8.39 -21.41 -14.00
N LEU A 25 8.90 -21.17 -12.78
CA LEU A 25 8.18 -20.41 -11.76
C LEU A 25 7.92 -18.97 -12.24
N MET A 26 8.93 -18.32 -12.84
CA MET A 26 8.79 -16.97 -13.40
C MET A 26 7.73 -16.94 -14.51
N LYS A 27 7.75 -17.90 -15.45
CA LYS A 27 6.74 -18.02 -16.52
C LYS A 27 5.34 -18.18 -15.95
N GLU A 28 5.15 -19.05 -14.95
CA GLU A 28 3.86 -19.26 -14.30
C GLU A 28 3.33 -17.96 -13.69
N ARG A 29 4.19 -17.21 -12.99
CA ARG A 29 3.84 -15.94 -12.35
C ARG A 29 3.41 -14.90 -13.40
N PHE A 30 4.21 -14.67 -14.43
CA PHE A 30 3.88 -13.69 -15.46
C PHE A 30 2.68 -14.12 -16.32
N ALA A 31 2.50 -15.41 -16.59
CA ALA A 31 1.32 -15.90 -17.28
C ALA A 31 0.04 -15.59 -16.50
N LYS A 32 0.03 -15.80 -15.18
CA LYS A 32 -1.10 -15.44 -14.30
C LYS A 32 -1.39 -13.94 -14.30
N LEU A 33 -0.35 -13.10 -14.33
CA LEU A 33 -0.50 -11.64 -14.44
C LEU A 33 -1.12 -11.23 -15.78
N LEU A 34 -0.69 -11.85 -16.89
CA LEU A 34 -1.22 -11.58 -18.23
C LEU A 34 -2.68 -12.02 -18.39
N LEU A 35 -3.09 -13.08 -17.68
CA LEU A 35 -4.49 -13.52 -17.63
C LEU A 35 -5.38 -12.59 -16.79
N GLY A 36 -4.79 -11.68 -15.99
CA GLY A 36 -5.56 -10.76 -15.16
C GLY A 36 -6.49 -11.48 -14.18
N GLU A 37 -6.01 -12.56 -13.54
CA GLU A 37 -6.80 -13.43 -12.65
C GLU A 37 -7.93 -14.25 -13.33
N ASP A 38 -8.18 -14.06 -14.62
CA ASP A 38 -9.13 -14.87 -15.40
C ASP A 38 -8.44 -16.12 -15.98
N MET A 39 -8.40 -17.18 -15.17
CA MET A 39 -7.80 -18.46 -15.56
C MET A 39 -8.56 -19.22 -16.67
N SER A 40 -9.71 -18.72 -17.13
CA SER A 40 -10.43 -19.30 -18.28
C SER A 40 -9.85 -18.87 -19.63
N GLY A 41 -9.02 -17.82 -19.65
CA GLY A 41 -8.49 -17.22 -20.89
C GLY A 41 -9.49 -16.34 -21.64
N GLY A 42 -10.65 -16.04 -21.04
CA GLY A 42 -11.74 -15.27 -21.66
C GLY A 42 -11.52 -13.75 -21.72
N GLY A 43 -10.41 -13.25 -21.16
CA GLY A 43 -10.07 -11.83 -21.15
C GLY A 43 -11.03 -10.96 -20.33
N LYS A 44 -11.79 -11.57 -19.40
CA LYS A 44 -12.72 -10.87 -18.50
C LYS A 44 -12.11 -10.60 -17.12
N GLY A 45 -10.79 -10.68 -17.05
CA GLY A 45 -10.01 -10.46 -15.84
C GLY A 45 -9.87 -8.99 -15.46
N VAL A 46 -9.06 -8.75 -14.44
CA VAL A 46 -8.70 -7.42 -13.96
C VAL A 46 -7.60 -6.78 -14.81
N SER A 47 -7.36 -5.48 -14.61
CA SER A 47 -6.24 -4.79 -15.27
C SER A 47 -4.89 -5.36 -14.84
N SER A 48 -3.86 -5.25 -15.69
CA SER A 48 -2.50 -5.69 -15.29
C SER A 48 -1.97 -4.94 -14.07
N ALA A 49 -2.37 -3.69 -13.86
CA ALA A 49 -2.04 -2.93 -12.65
C ALA A 49 -2.67 -3.54 -11.40
N LEU A 50 -3.96 -3.90 -11.46
CA LEU A 50 -4.66 -4.51 -10.34
C LEU A 50 -4.14 -5.94 -10.08
N ALA A 51 -3.92 -6.74 -11.14
CA ALA A 51 -3.32 -8.07 -11.02
C ALA A 51 -1.93 -8.00 -10.35
N LEU A 52 -1.11 -7.01 -10.71
CA LEU A 52 0.19 -6.80 -10.08
C LEU A 52 0.07 -6.38 -8.62
N SER A 53 -0.83 -5.45 -8.31
CA SER A 53 -1.14 -5.01 -6.94
C SER A 53 -1.56 -6.19 -6.05
N ASN A 54 -2.45 -7.04 -6.57
CA ASN A 54 -2.93 -8.24 -5.89
C ASN A 54 -1.80 -9.26 -5.72
N ALA A 55 -0.98 -9.49 -6.75
CA ALA A 55 0.15 -10.41 -6.67
C ALA A 55 1.17 -10.00 -5.60
N ILE A 56 1.51 -8.70 -5.50
CA ILE A 56 2.40 -8.17 -4.46
C ILE A 56 1.79 -8.37 -3.07
N THR A 57 0.51 -8.03 -2.91
CA THR A 57 -0.20 -8.17 -1.62
C THR A 57 -0.29 -9.63 -1.18
N ASN A 58 -0.60 -10.54 -2.11
CA ASN A 58 -0.69 -11.98 -1.85
C ASN A 58 0.68 -12.59 -1.54
N LEU A 59 1.75 -12.15 -2.22
CA LEU A 59 3.11 -12.58 -1.90
C LEU A 59 3.50 -12.14 -0.50
N ALA A 60 3.25 -10.89 -0.14
CA ALA A 60 3.53 -10.36 1.20
C ALA A 60 2.74 -11.14 2.28
N ALA A 61 1.45 -11.40 2.05
CA ALA A 61 0.64 -12.19 2.97
C ALA A 61 1.15 -13.64 3.12
N SER A 62 1.58 -14.26 2.01
CA SER A 62 2.14 -15.62 2.04
C SER A 62 3.49 -15.71 2.75
N VAL A 63 4.38 -14.73 2.57
CA VAL A 63 5.72 -14.78 3.16
C VAL A 63 5.74 -14.28 4.60
N PHE A 64 5.11 -13.14 4.87
CA PHE A 64 5.12 -12.53 6.20
C PHE A 64 4.01 -13.05 7.11
N GLY A 65 2.96 -13.68 6.56
CA GLY A 65 1.89 -14.30 7.36
C GLY A 65 2.36 -15.46 8.25
N GLU A 66 3.50 -16.07 7.89
CA GLU A 66 4.16 -17.10 8.69
C GLU A 66 4.96 -16.53 9.88
N ILE A 67 5.29 -15.23 9.83
CA ILE A 67 6.04 -14.56 10.89
C ILE A 67 5.11 -14.33 12.07
N SER A 68 5.25 -15.18 13.08
CA SER A 68 4.47 -15.13 14.31
C SER A 68 5.31 -14.83 15.55
N LYS A 69 6.63 -14.69 15.37
CA LYS A 69 7.64 -14.50 16.42
C LYS A 69 8.63 -13.42 15.99
N LEU A 70 9.27 -12.79 16.97
CA LEU A 70 10.41 -11.89 16.75
C LEU A 70 11.68 -12.75 16.62
N GLU A 71 11.95 -13.19 15.40
CA GLU A 71 13.12 -13.97 15.03
C GLU A 71 13.49 -13.69 13.55
N PRO A 72 14.73 -13.99 13.12
CA PRO A 72 15.10 -13.88 11.72
C PRO A 72 14.20 -14.73 10.83
N MET A 73 13.90 -14.22 9.62
CA MET A 73 13.18 -15.01 8.62
C MET A 73 13.99 -16.26 8.24
N SER A 74 13.29 -17.35 7.89
CA SER A 74 13.97 -18.52 7.32
C SER A 74 14.73 -18.11 6.04
N PRO A 75 15.91 -18.70 5.77
CA PRO A 75 16.68 -18.40 4.56
C PRO A 75 15.84 -18.57 3.29
N ASP A 76 14.99 -19.59 3.25
CA ASP A 76 14.11 -19.90 2.12
C ASP A 76 13.06 -18.81 1.90
N ASN A 77 12.34 -18.38 2.94
CA ASN A 77 11.34 -17.31 2.83
C ASN A 77 11.99 -15.97 2.46
N LYS A 78 13.18 -15.69 3.00
CA LYS A 78 13.95 -14.48 2.68
C LYS A 78 14.40 -14.47 1.22
N ALA A 79 14.93 -15.59 0.71
CA ALA A 79 15.32 -15.74 -0.68
C ALA A 79 14.11 -15.66 -1.62
N ARG A 80 13.01 -16.33 -1.26
CA ARG A 80 11.75 -16.29 -1.99
C ARG A 80 11.18 -14.88 -2.09
N TRP A 81 11.10 -14.14 -0.98
CA TRP A 81 10.64 -12.75 -0.97
C TRP A 81 11.46 -11.89 -1.92
N ARG A 82 12.80 -11.89 -1.76
CA ARG A 82 13.70 -11.09 -2.57
C ARG A 82 13.57 -11.39 -4.07
N LYS A 83 13.47 -12.67 -4.42
CA LYS A 83 13.36 -13.10 -5.82
C LYS A 83 12.01 -12.74 -6.43
N GLU A 84 10.91 -13.13 -5.78
CA GLU A 84 9.58 -12.94 -6.34
C GLU A 84 9.16 -11.46 -6.34
N ILE A 85 9.56 -10.66 -5.33
CA ILE A 85 9.28 -9.22 -5.35
C ILE A 85 10.06 -8.50 -6.46
N ASP A 86 11.29 -8.93 -6.75
CA ASP A 86 12.08 -8.33 -7.83
C ASP A 86 11.46 -8.62 -9.21
N TRP A 87 10.93 -9.83 -9.42
CA TRP A 87 10.14 -10.13 -10.61
C TRP A 87 8.93 -9.22 -10.75
N LEU A 88 8.14 -9.04 -9.69
CA LEU A 88 6.96 -8.17 -9.73
C LEU A 88 7.32 -6.69 -9.95
N LEU A 89 8.47 -6.24 -9.43
CA LEU A 89 8.95 -4.86 -9.59
C LEU A 89 9.66 -4.61 -10.93
N SER A 90 10.08 -5.64 -11.66
CA SER A 90 10.79 -5.50 -12.94
C SER A 90 10.04 -4.66 -13.99
N VAL A 91 8.70 -4.66 -13.96
CA VAL A 91 7.89 -3.81 -14.85
C VAL A 91 8.23 -2.33 -14.70
N THR A 92 8.67 -1.91 -13.50
CA THR A 92 8.98 -0.51 -13.19
C THR A 92 10.23 0.01 -13.92
N ASP A 93 11.12 -0.88 -14.34
CA ASP A 93 12.30 -0.54 -15.14
C ASP A 93 11.92 -0.14 -16.57
N HIS A 94 10.72 -0.55 -17.01
CA HIS A 94 10.18 -0.28 -18.33
C HIS A 94 9.16 0.88 -18.34
N ILE A 95 8.85 1.48 -17.18
CA ILE A 95 8.00 2.67 -17.08
C ILE A 95 8.86 3.92 -17.29
N VAL A 96 8.83 4.44 -18.52
CA VAL A 96 9.69 5.55 -18.96
C VAL A 96 8.88 6.76 -19.45
N GLU A 97 9.49 7.93 -19.31
CA GLU A 97 9.12 9.18 -19.96
C GLU A 97 10.14 9.51 -21.07
N PHE A 98 9.66 10.08 -22.17
CA PHE A 98 10.51 10.56 -23.25
C PHE A 98 10.86 12.02 -23.01
N VAL A 99 12.15 12.30 -22.83
CA VAL A 99 12.62 13.66 -22.54
C VAL A 99 13.57 14.17 -23.61
N PRO A 100 13.46 15.46 -24.01
CA PRO A 100 14.38 16.05 -24.97
C PRO A 100 15.78 16.15 -24.37
N SER A 101 16.78 15.84 -25.17
CA SER A 101 18.20 15.86 -24.82
C SER A 101 19.04 16.30 -26.01
N LYS A 102 20.32 16.58 -25.77
CA LYS A 102 21.28 16.95 -26.82
C LYS A 102 22.42 15.94 -26.81
N GLN A 103 22.75 15.42 -27.99
CA GLN A 103 23.89 14.55 -28.19
C GLN A 103 24.91 15.25 -29.07
N ASN A 104 26.17 15.25 -28.64
CA ASN A 104 27.28 15.74 -29.45
C ASN A 104 28.04 14.54 -30.02
N THR A 105 28.01 14.41 -31.34
CA THR A 105 28.79 13.40 -32.06
C THR A 105 29.68 14.14 -33.06
N ASN A 106 31.00 14.06 -32.87
CA ASN A 106 32.01 14.66 -33.74
C ASN A 106 31.87 16.20 -33.93
N GLY A 107 31.47 16.92 -32.88
CA GLY A 107 31.33 18.39 -32.91
C GLY A 107 29.98 18.87 -33.44
N VAL A 108 29.12 17.99 -33.94
CA VAL A 108 27.74 18.30 -34.32
C VAL A 108 26.82 18.01 -33.14
N THR A 109 26.10 19.03 -32.69
CA THR A 109 25.07 18.89 -31.65
C THR A 109 23.74 18.61 -32.31
N MET A 110 23.12 17.47 -31.97
CA MET A 110 21.79 17.09 -32.42
C MET A 110 20.83 17.02 -31.23
N GLU A 111 19.60 17.48 -31.44
CA GLU A 111 18.51 17.31 -30.48
C GLU A 111 17.91 15.91 -30.67
N ILE A 112 17.86 15.14 -29.60
CA ILE A 112 17.38 13.76 -29.58
C ILE A 112 16.38 13.58 -28.45
N MET A 113 15.49 12.59 -28.58
CA MET A 113 14.66 12.13 -27.48
C MET A 113 15.36 10.95 -26.79
N ILE A 114 15.45 10.99 -25.47
CA ILE A 114 15.97 9.87 -24.67
C ILE A 114 14.87 9.32 -23.77
N THR A 115 14.96 8.03 -23.46
CA THR A 115 14.12 7.40 -22.44
C THR A 115 14.73 7.62 -21.07
N ARG A 116 13.90 8.01 -20.11
CA ARG A 116 14.26 8.13 -18.70
C ARG A 116 13.17 7.46 -17.88
N GLN A 117 13.52 6.73 -16.81
CA GLN A 117 12.50 6.19 -15.91
C GLN A 117 11.61 7.32 -15.37
N ARG A 118 10.29 7.08 -15.33
CA ARG A 118 9.31 8.08 -14.87
C ARG A 118 9.68 8.58 -13.48
N SER A 119 9.53 9.89 -13.26
CA SER A 119 10.09 10.58 -12.09
C SER A 119 9.63 10.03 -10.74
N ASP A 120 8.33 9.71 -10.61
CA ASP A 120 7.73 9.07 -9.43
C ASP A 120 8.34 7.70 -9.15
N VAL A 121 8.46 6.85 -10.17
CA VAL A 121 9.02 5.50 -10.07
C VAL A 121 10.50 5.56 -9.67
N ARG A 122 11.27 6.42 -10.34
CA ARG A 122 12.71 6.59 -10.12
C ARG A 122 13.07 6.95 -8.68
N GLY A 123 12.23 7.75 -8.02
CA GLY A 123 12.43 8.12 -6.61
C GLY A 123 11.84 7.12 -5.63
N ASN A 124 10.62 6.64 -5.90
CA ASN A 124 9.85 5.86 -4.93
C ASN A 124 10.30 4.40 -4.85
N ILE A 125 10.64 3.74 -5.96
CA ILE A 125 11.03 2.32 -5.95
C ILE A 125 12.31 2.06 -5.14
N PRO A 126 13.42 2.81 -5.31
CA PRO A 126 14.60 2.64 -4.46
C PRO A 126 14.32 2.91 -2.98
N SER A 127 13.47 3.90 -2.68
CA SER A 127 13.09 4.25 -1.31
C SER A 127 12.29 3.12 -0.64
N LEU A 128 11.36 2.48 -1.37
CA LEU A 128 10.62 1.31 -0.90
C LEU A 128 11.54 0.09 -0.72
N LYS A 129 12.47 -0.17 -1.65
CA LYS A 129 13.47 -1.25 -1.50
C LYS A 129 14.36 -1.02 -0.27
N LYS A 130 14.69 0.23 0.07
CA LYS A 130 15.42 0.57 1.29
C LYS A 130 14.59 0.27 2.55
N ILE A 131 13.31 0.65 2.57
CA ILE A 131 12.38 0.34 3.65
C ILE A 131 12.25 -1.17 3.85
N ASP A 132 12.09 -1.94 2.78
CA ASP A 132 12.04 -3.40 2.82
C ASP A 132 13.30 -3.99 3.46
N GLY A 133 14.48 -3.54 3.02
CA GLY A 133 15.76 -3.93 3.60
C GLY A 133 15.85 -3.66 5.11
N MET A 134 15.39 -2.48 5.56
CA MET A 134 15.38 -2.12 6.99
C MET A 134 14.47 -3.02 7.83
N LEU A 135 13.32 -3.45 7.31
CA LEU A 135 12.41 -4.36 8.01
C LEU A 135 13.02 -5.75 8.15
N ILE A 136 13.63 -6.25 7.08
CA ILE A 136 14.32 -7.54 7.09
C ILE A 136 15.50 -7.53 8.07
N GLU A 137 16.30 -6.46 8.06
CA GLU A 137 17.41 -6.28 8.99
C GLU A 137 16.93 -6.20 10.45
N CYS A 138 15.80 -5.54 10.70
CA CYS A 138 15.18 -5.50 12.03
C CYS A 138 14.88 -6.90 12.56
N LEU A 139 14.38 -7.82 11.71
CA LEU A 139 14.13 -9.21 12.09
C LEU A 139 15.44 -9.99 12.29
N ASP A 140 16.43 -9.78 11.42
CA ASP A 140 17.74 -10.42 11.54
C ASP A 140 18.44 -10.09 12.87
N ASN A 141 18.22 -8.90 13.41
CA ASN A 141 18.78 -8.46 14.70
C ASN A 141 18.30 -9.29 15.89
N PHE A 142 17.24 -10.09 15.76
CA PHE A 142 16.76 -10.99 16.82
C PHE A 142 17.50 -12.34 16.86
N LYS A 143 18.46 -12.60 15.98
CA LYS A 143 19.18 -13.88 15.89
C LYS A 143 19.83 -14.32 17.21
N ASP A 144 20.44 -13.38 17.92
CA ASP A 144 21.21 -13.66 19.14
C ASP A 144 20.42 -13.35 20.43
N GLN A 145 19.11 -13.07 20.29
CA GLN A 145 18.24 -12.76 21.41
C GLN A 145 17.83 -14.04 22.14
N ASN A 146 18.01 -14.09 23.47
CA ASN A 146 17.73 -15.28 24.27
C ASN A 146 16.93 -15.02 25.57
N GLU A 147 16.65 -13.76 25.90
CA GLU A 147 15.93 -13.38 27.13
C GLU A 147 14.41 -13.62 27.05
N PHE A 148 13.84 -13.84 25.87
CA PHE A 148 12.42 -14.17 25.74
C PHE A 148 12.25 -15.32 24.76
N THR A 149 11.22 -16.12 24.97
CA THR A 149 10.94 -17.30 24.15
C THR A 149 9.45 -17.37 23.83
N TYR A 150 9.08 -18.24 22.89
CA TYR A 150 7.69 -18.44 22.50
C TYR A 150 7.25 -19.85 22.88
N VAL A 151 6.10 -19.97 23.52
CA VAL A 151 5.53 -21.27 23.91
C VAL A 151 4.96 -21.98 22.68
N SER A 152 5.18 -23.29 22.56
CA SER A 152 4.48 -24.09 21.56
C SER A 152 2.98 -24.13 21.86
N LYS A 153 2.17 -24.13 20.80
CA LYS A 153 0.69 -24.11 20.88
C LYS A 153 0.12 -25.35 21.57
N ASP A 154 0.92 -26.41 21.75
CA ASP A 154 0.52 -27.67 22.38
C ASP A 154 0.78 -27.71 23.90
N ASP A 155 1.44 -26.70 24.46
CA ASP A 155 1.88 -26.66 25.87
C ASP A 155 0.96 -25.76 26.72
N VAL A 156 -0.34 -25.74 26.40
CA VAL A 156 -1.39 -24.89 27.03
C VAL A 156 -1.80 -25.44 28.40
N GLY A 157 -0.80 -25.65 29.27
CA GLY A 157 -0.99 -26.11 30.64
C GLY A 157 -1.00 -24.99 31.69
N SER A 158 -0.82 -23.72 31.33
CA SER A 158 -0.70 -22.65 32.34
C SER A 158 -1.52 -21.41 32.02
N LYS A 159 -2.50 -21.16 32.91
CA LYS A 159 -3.40 -20.02 32.95
C LYS A 159 -2.63 -18.71 33.19
N SER A 160 -2.44 -17.86 32.18
CA SER A 160 -2.23 -16.42 32.43
C SER A 160 -2.34 -15.53 31.17
N SER A 161 -3.45 -14.80 31.09
CA SER A 161 -3.63 -13.39 30.62
C SER A 161 -4.82 -13.21 29.64
N LYS A 162 -6.03 -13.26 30.21
CA LYS A 162 -7.37 -13.36 29.58
C LYS A 162 -7.83 -12.22 28.64
N LYS A 163 -6.95 -11.40 28.05
CA LYS A 163 -7.36 -10.33 27.12
C LYS A 163 -6.69 -10.36 25.75
N ARG A 164 -5.41 -10.75 25.68
CA ARG A 164 -4.68 -10.90 24.39
C ARG A 164 -5.06 -12.18 23.65
N GLU A 165 -5.43 -13.22 24.40
CA GLU A 165 -5.84 -14.53 23.88
C GLU A 165 -7.18 -14.50 23.14
N GLN A 166 -8.07 -13.52 23.40
CA GLN A 166 -9.40 -13.48 22.75
C GLN A 166 -9.35 -12.91 21.32
N ASP A 167 -8.50 -11.90 21.06
CA ASP A 167 -8.46 -11.21 19.75
C ASP A 167 -7.48 -11.85 18.75
N LYS A 168 -6.42 -12.53 19.21
CA LYS A 168 -5.38 -13.12 18.33
C LYS A 168 -4.92 -14.49 18.82
N TRP A 169 -5.87 -15.40 19.02
CA TRP A 169 -5.64 -16.76 19.54
C TRP A 169 -4.67 -17.60 18.70
N TRP A 170 -4.40 -17.21 17.45
CA TRP A 170 -3.48 -17.90 16.55
C TRP A 170 -2.01 -17.53 16.75
N LEU A 171 -1.68 -16.47 17.49
CA LEU A 171 -0.30 -16.06 17.73
C LEU A 171 0.30 -16.73 18.99
N PRO A 172 1.57 -17.15 18.96
CA PRO A 172 2.24 -17.71 20.13
C PRO A 172 2.45 -16.64 21.20
N THR A 173 2.32 -17.04 22.48
CA THR A 173 2.52 -16.12 23.61
C THR A 173 4.01 -16.03 23.96
N PRO A 174 4.61 -14.82 24.02
CA PRO A 174 5.98 -14.65 24.48
C PRO A 174 6.07 -14.88 25.99
N LYS A 175 7.09 -15.63 26.42
CA LYS A 175 7.51 -15.80 27.81
C LYS A 175 8.77 -14.99 28.07
N VAL A 176 8.80 -14.33 29.21
CA VAL A 176 9.96 -13.60 29.75
C VAL A 176 10.35 -14.19 31.11
N PRO A 177 11.57 -13.93 31.61
CA PRO A 177 12.01 -14.43 32.91
C PRO A 177 11.13 -13.86 34.03
N ALA A 178 11.01 -14.57 35.16
CA ALA A 178 10.21 -14.12 36.30
C ALA A 178 10.70 -12.78 36.87
N SER A 179 12.00 -12.48 36.75
CA SER A 179 12.62 -11.20 37.12
C SER A 179 12.36 -10.07 36.11
N GLY A 180 11.69 -10.35 34.99
CA GLY A 180 11.58 -9.46 33.85
C GLY A 180 12.82 -9.47 32.94
N LEU A 181 12.71 -8.72 31.83
CA LEU A 181 13.83 -8.49 30.90
C LEU A 181 14.88 -7.56 31.53
N SER A 182 16.13 -7.73 31.13
CA SER A 182 17.21 -6.82 31.49
C SER A 182 16.94 -5.39 30.97
N ASP A 183 17.50 -4.39 31.65
CA ASP A 183 17.39 -3.00 31.22
C ASP A 183 18.00 -2.77 29.83
N LEU A 184 19.06 -3.52 29.51
CA LEU A 184 19.71 -3.48 28.20
C LEU A 184 18.74 -3.96 27.11
N THR A 185 18.16 -5.14 27.30
CA THR A 185 17.22 -5.73 26.33
C THR A 185 15.95 -4.91 26.19
N ARG A 186 15.44 -4.33 27.29
CA ARG A 186 14.28 -3.41 27.25
C ARG A 186 14.58 -2.18 26.39
N LYS A 187 15.68 -1.48 26.66
CA LYS A 187 16.08 -0.28 25.89
C LYS A 187 16.33 -0.62 24.41
N TRP A 188 16.93 -1.77 24.15
CA TRP A 188 17.14 -2.23 22.78
C TRP A 188 15.82 -2.55 22.07
N LEU A 189 14.86 -3.20 22.72
CA LEU A 189 13.52 -3.43 22.17
C LEU A 189 12.77 -2.13 21.89
N ASP A 190 12.88 -1.14 22.78
CA ASP A 190 12.30 0.19 22.57
C ASP A 190 12.92 0.87 21.34
N PHE A 191 14.24 0.77 21.17
CA PHE A 191 14.93 1.26 19.97
C PHE A 191 14.45 0.55 18.69
N GLN A 192 14.33 -0.78 18.69
CA GLN A 192 13.82 -1.53 17.54
C GLN A 192 12.38 -1.12 17.21
N LYS A 193 11.53 -0.98 18.23
CA LYS A 193 10.14 -0.52 18.06
C LYS A 193 10.08 0.88 17.44
N ASP A 194 10.89 1.82 17.91
CA ASP A 194 10.93 3.18 17.37
C ASP A 194 11.44 3.21 15.93
N SER A 195 12.45 2.41 15.61
CA SER A 195 12.95 2.22 14.24
C SER A 195 11.86 1.71 13.29
N VAL A 196 11.17 0.62 13.65
CA VAL A 196 10.08 0.06 12.84
C VAL A 196 8.91 1.04 12.69
N ASN A 197 8.60 1.82 13.74
CA ASN A 197 7.58 2.86 13.66
C ASN A 197 7.93 3.98 12.67
N GLN A 198 9.21 4.35 12.55
CA GLN A 198 9.66 5.31 11.55
C GLN A 198 9.52 4.75 10.14
N VAL A 199 9.87 3.48 9.95
CA VAL A 199 9.69 2.77 8.68
C VAL A 199 8.21 2.72 8.27
N LEU A 200 7.32 2.34 9.21
CA LEU A 200 5.88 2.34 8.99
C LEU A 200 5.36 3.73 8.59
N LYS A 201 5.76 4.78 9.31
CA LYS A 201 5.38 6.16 8.98
C LYS A 201 5.83 6.58 7.58
N ALA A 202 7.06 6.24 7.20
CA ALA A 202 7.59 6.54 5.87
C ALA A 202 6.80 5.81 4.77
N ALA A 203 6.57 4.50 4.93
CA ALA A 203 5.79 3.70 3.98
C ALA A 203 4.34 4.22 3.84
N MET A 204 3.69 4.55 4.96
CA MET A 204 2.34 5.11 4.96
C MET A 204 2.26 6.50 4.32
N ALA A 205 3.28 7.34 4.51
CA ALA A 205 3.35 8.65 3.87
C ALA A 205 3.47 8.52 2.35
N MET A 206 4.31 7.61 1.86
CA MET A 206 4.45 7.30 0.43
C MET A 206 3.13 6.74 -0.14
N ASN A 207 2.52 5.77 0.53
CA ASN A 207 1.24 5.20 0.11
C ASN A 207 0.15 6.27 -0.01
N ALA A 208 0.05 7.16 0.99
CA ALA A 208 -0.91 8.25 0.95
C ALA A 208 -0.63 9.24 -0.19
N HIS A 209 0.64 9.56 -0.46
CA HIS A 209 1.01 10.45 -1.56
C HIS A 209 0.65 9.85 -2.93
N ILE A 210 0.92 8.56 -3.15
CA ILE A 210 0.52 7.90 -4.40
C ILE A 210 -1.01 7.92 -4.55
N LEU A 211 -1.76 7.61 -3.49
CA LEU A 211 -3.21 7.65 -3.51
C LEU A 211 -3.77 9.05 -3.82
N THR A 212 -3.10 10.13 -3.44
CA THR A 212 -3.53 11.49 -3.79
C THR A 212 -3.34 11.79 -5.28
N GLU A 213 -2.24 11.32 -5.88
CA GLU A 213 -1.93 11.51 -7.31
C GLU A 213 -2.77 10.61 -8.24
N MET A 214 -3.30 9.50 -7.73
CA MET A 214 -4.17 8.63 -8.52
C MET A 214 -5.47 9.35 -8.96
N GLU A 215 -5.82 9.17 -10.23
CA GLU A 215 -7.04 9.70 -10.82
C GLU A 215 -8.29 9.17 -10.09
N ILE A 216 -9.32 10.02 -9.98
CA ILE A 216 -10.60 9.63 -9.39
C ILE A 216 -11.43 8.93 -10.48
N PRO A 217 -11.84 7.66 -10.27
CA PRO A 217 -12.58 6.92 -11.30
C PRO A 217 -13.93 7.55 -11.61
N GLU A 218 -14.32 7.54 -12.90
CA GLU A 218 -15.63 8.06 -13.33
C GLU A 218 -16.79 7.34 -12.62
N SER A 219 -16.67 6.03 -12.40
CA SER A 219 -17.65 5.20 -11.67
C SER A 219 -17.87 5.69 -10.22
N TYR A 220 -16.80 6.10 -9.54
CA TYR A 220 -16.92 6.72 -8.21
C TYR A 220 -17.70 8.02 -8.31
N ILE A 221 -17.38 8.87 -9.29
CA ILE A 221 -18.03 10.17 -9.46
C ILE A 221 -19.52 10.03 -9.78
N GLU A 222 -19.90 9.06 -10.62
CA GLU A 222 -21.29 8.74 -10.96
C GLU A 222 -22.09 8.26 -9.73
N SER A 223 -21.42 7.61 -8.78
CA SER A 223 -22.05 7.16 -7.53
C SER A 223 -22.27 8.26 -6.49
N LEU A 224 -21.68 9.45 -6.67
CA LEU A 224 -21.72 10.53 -5.68
C LEU A 224 -23.11 11.17 -5.55
N PRO A 225 -23.50 11.61 -4.33
CA PRO A 225 -24.70 12.43 -4.14
C PRO A 225 -24.67 13.74 -4.94
N LYS A 226 -25.86 14.30 -5.24
CA LYS A 226 -26.02 15.52 -6.05
C LYS A 226 -25.30 16.77 -5.50
N ASN A 227 -25.05 16.83 -4.18
CA ASN A 227 -24.38 17.95 -3.53
C ASN A 227 -23.71 17.55 -2.21
N GLY A 228 -22.76 18.37 -1.74
CA GLY A 228 -22.00 18.10 -0.51
C GLY A 228 -22.86 17.99 0.75
N ARG A 229 -23.99 18.73 0.84
CA ARG A 229 -24.92 18.58 1.98
C ARG A 229 -25.56 17.20 2.03
N ALA A 230 -25.94 16.64 0.87
CA ALA A 230 -26.47 15.28 0.79
C ALA A 230 -25.42 14.20 1.13
N SER A 231 -24.14 14.48 0.87
CA SER A 231 -23.03 13.58 1.25
C SER A 231 -22.70 13.66 2.75
N LEU A 232 -22.55 14.86 3.30
CA LEU A 232 -22.21 15.08 4.72
C LEU A 232 -23.38 14.79 5.66
N GLY A 233 -24.61 15.01 5.22
CA GLY A 233 -25.77 15.10 6.09
C GLY A 233 -25.82 16.42 6.87
N ASP A 234 -26.99 16.72 7.44
CA ASP A 234 -27.28 18.06 7.98
C ASP A 234 -26.38 18.46 9.16
N ASN A 235 -26.07 17.52 10.06
CA ASN A 235 -25.24 17.82 11.23
C ASN A 235 -23.81 18.20 10.82
N ILE A 236 -23.17 17.38 9.98
CA ILE A 236 -21.80 17.62 9.53
C ILE A 236 -21.74 18.88 8.67
N TYR A 237 -22.70 19.05 7.75
CA TYR A 237 -22.79 20.25 6.91
C TYR A 237 -22.93 21.53 7.74
N LYS A 238 -23.78 21.52 8.78
CA LYS A 238 -23.93 22.69 9.67
C LYS A 238 -22.62 23.04 10.38
N ASN A 239 -21.87 22.03 10.86
CA ASN A 239 -20.62 22.26 11.59
C ASN A 239 -19.47 22.72 10.68
N ILE A 240 -19.39 22.25 9.43
CA ILE A 240 -18.32 22.67 8.50
C ILE A 240 -18.58 24.04 7.87
N THR A 241 -19.82 24.50 7.84
CA THR A 241 -20.24 25.76 7.17
C THR A 241 -20.42 26.96 8.12
N VAL A 242 -19.99 26.83 9.38
CA VAL A 242 -19.99 27.94 10.37
C VAL A 242 -19.10 29.10 9.93
N ASP A 243 -19.40 30.32 10.38
CA ASP A 243 -18.58 31.49 10.05
C ASP A 243 -17.15 31.36 10.62
N HIS A 244 -17.04 30.88 11.87
CA HIS A 244 -15.78 30.71 12.59
C HIS A 244 -15.55 29.22 12.84
N PHE A 245 -14.64 28.63 12.06
CA PHE A 245 -14.38 27.19 12.11
C PHE A 245 -13.16 26.89 12.96
N ASP A 246 -13.33 25.97 13.90
CA ASP A 246 -12.26 25.35 14.68
C ASP A 246 -12.31 23.84 14.44
N PRO A 247 -11.25 23.25 13.85
CA PRO A 247 -11.23 21.83 13.55
C PRO A 247 -11.27 20.94 14.81
N ASP A 248 -10.71 21.39 15.94
CA ASP A 248 -10.74 20.58 17.18
C ASP A 248 -12.14 20.55 17.79
N ASN A 249 -12.88 21.66 17.72
CA ASN A 249 -14.29 21.70 18.09
C ASN A 249 -15.15 20.84 17.15
N PHE A 250 -14.89 20.87 15.84
CA PHE A 250 -15.57 20.01 14.88
C PHE A 250 -15.37 18.53 15.23
N ILE A 251 -14.12 18.11 15.43
CA ILE A 251 -13.79 16.71 15.75
C ILE A 251 -14.42 16.28 17.07
N SER A 252 -14.44 17.15 18.07
CA SER A 252 -15.05 16.87 19.38
C SER A 252 -16.58 16.75 19.32
N ALA A 253 -17.22 17.37 18.32
CA ALA A 253 -18.66 17.26 18.09
C ALA A 253 -19.06 16.00 17.28
N MET A 254 -18.10 15.28 16.71
CA MET A 254 -18.34 14.06 15.94
C MET A 254 -18.25 12.81 16.81
N ASP A 255 -19.07 11.81 16.48
CA ASP A 255 -19.02 10.51 17.14
C ASP A 255 -17.92 9.64 16.51
N LEU A 256 -16.75 9.61 17.17
CA LEU A 256 -15.57 8.85 16.74
C LEU A 256 -15.32 7.62 17.63
N SER A 257 -16.39 7.04 18.19
CA SER A 257 -16.29 5.96 19.18
C SER A 257 -15.83 4.62 18.59
N SER A 258 -15.86 4.45 17.27
CA SER A 258 -15.45 3.22 16.59
C SER A 258 -14.84 3.50 15.23
N GLU A 259 -13.99 2.58 14.76
CA GLU A 259 -13.33 2.70 13.44
C GLU A 259 -14.34 2.88 12.31
N ARG A 260 -15.48 2.16 12.34
CA ARG A 260 -16.53 2.28 11.33
C ARG A 260 -17.09 3.71 11.24
N LYS A 261 -17.26 4.39 12.37
CA LYS A 261 -17.76 5.78 12.39
C LYS A 261 -16.70 6.77 11.90
N ILE A 262 -15.45 6.54 12.26
CA ILE A 262 -14.32 7.33 11.76
C ILE A 262 -14.22 7.20 10.23
N LEU A 263 -14.34 5.98 9.71
CA LEU A 263 -14.30 5.69 8.28
C LEU A 263 -15.52 6.27 7.54
N ASP A 264 -16.72 6.20 8.12
CA ASP A 264 -17.91 6.84 7.57
C ASP A 264 -17.74 8.37 7.46
N LEU A 265 -17.20 9.02 8.49
CA LEU A 265 -16.87 10.44 8.44
C LEU A 265 -15.84 10.74 7.35
N LYS A 266 -14.74 9.97 7.27
CA LYS A 266 -13.72 10.11 6.21
C LYS A 266 -14.35 10.03 4.82
N ASN A 267 -15.15 8.99 4.56
CA ASN A 267 -15.84 8.78 3.28
C ASN A 267 -16.74 9.96 2.91
N LYS A 268 -17.52 10.49 3.86
CA LYS A 268 -18.41 11.63 3.63
C LYS A 268 -17.66 12.92 3.31
N ILE A 269 -16.55 13.15 4.00
CA ILE A 269 -15.70 14.33 3.78
C ILE A 269 -15.01 14.23 2.41
N GLU A 270 -14.41 13.10 2.08
CA GLU A 270 -13.76 12.87 0.77
C GLU A 270 -14.77 13.03 -0.39
N ALA A 271 -15.92 12.39 -0.31
CA ALA A 271 -16.98 12.52 -1.31
C ALA A 271 -17.39 13.99 -1.52
N SER A 272 -17.45 14.77 -0.45
CA SER A 272 -17.80 16.19 -0.50
C SER A 272 -16.73 17.05 -1.14
N VAL A 273 -15.45 16.77 -0.86
CA VAL A 273 -14.31 17.40 -1.54
C VAL A 273 -14.38 17.15 -3.04
N VAL A 274 -14.62 15.91 -3.47
CA VAL A 274 -14.76 15.58 -4.90
C VAL A 274 -15.93 16.34 -5.55
N ILE A 275 -17.08 16.41 -4.87
CA ILE A 275 -18.25 17.17 -5.35
C ILE A 275 -17.93 18.66 -5.51
N TRP A 276 -17.24 19.26 -4.53
CA TRP A 276 -16.91 20.69 -4.57
C TRP A 276 -15.90 21.02 -5.66
N ARG A 277 -14.81 20.26 -5.78
CA ARG A 277 -13.82 20.43 -6.85
C ARG A 277 -14.46 20.35 -8.24
N ARG A 278 -15.31 19.35 -8.49
CA ARG A 278 -16.00 19.21 -9.79
C ARG A 278 -16.92 20.40 -10.11
N LYS A 279 -17.58 20.96 -9.09
CA LYS A 279 -18.43 22.15 -9.26
C LYS A 279 -17.64 23.44 -9.47
N MET A 280 -16.34 23.47 -9.17
CA MET A 280 -15.45 24.58 -9.53
C MET A 280 -14.95 24.47 -10.97
N THR A 281 -14.63 23.25 -11.43
CA THR A 281 -14.06 23.01 -12.77
C THR A 281 -15.12 23.03 -13.89
N ASN A 282 -16.34 22.55 -13.64
CA ASN A 282 -17.43 22.61 -14.61
C ASN A 282 -18.01 24.03 -14.69
N LYS A 283 -17.31 24.92 -15.41
CA LYS A 283 -17.70 26.33 -15.62
C LYS A 283 -18.86 26.52 -16.59
N ASP A 284 -19.17 25.56 -17.47
CA ASP A 284 -20.14 25.75 -18.55
C ASP A 284 -21.04 24.52 -18.73
N GLY A 285 -22.32 24.66 -18.36
CA GLY A 285 -23.30 23.60 -18.59
C GLY A 285 -24.56 23.73 -17.74
N LYS A 286 -25.46 24.63 -18.14
CA LYS A 286 -26.90 24.64 -17.81
C LYS A 286 -27.30 23.94 -16.49
N SER A 287 -27.12 24.64 -15.37
CA SER A 287 -28.08 24.52 -14.27
C SER A 287 -28.18 25.85 -13.52
N GLY A 288 -29.01 26.74 -14.07
CA GLY A 288 -29.52 27.94 -13.41
C GLY A 288 -30.51 27.61 -12.28
N TRP A 289 -30.17 26.64 -11.42
CA TRP A 289 -30.96 26.38 -10.21
C TRP A 289 -30.05 25.97 -9.04
N GLY A 290 -29.89 26.91 -8.10
CA GLY A 290 -29.68 26.60 -6.69
C GLY A 290 -28.26 26.25 -6.26
N SER A 291 -27.41 27.25 -6.09
CA SER A 291 -26.44 27.20 -4.99
C SER A 291 -26.20 28.61 -4.47
N GLY A 292 -26.87 28.96 -3.38
CA GLY A 292 -26.66 30.22 -2.65
C GLY A 292 -25.33 30.31 -1.89
N VAL A 293 -24.33 29.51 -2.28
CA VAL A 293 -22.98 29.49 -1.67
C VAL A 293 -22.01 30.03 -2.69
N SER A 294 -21.35 31.15 -2.38
CA SER A 294 -20.31 31.76 -3.22
C SER A 294 -19.13 30.81 -3.44
N ILE A 295 -18.36 31.07 -4.49
CA ILE A 295 -17.14 30.31 -4.82
C ILE A 295 -16.15 30.38 -3.64
N GLU A 296 -15.91 31.58 -3.10
CA GLU A 296 -15.04 31.78 -1.93
C GLU A 296 -15.46 30.93 -0.71
N ARG A 297 -16.77 30.81 -0.44
CA ARG A 297 -17.26 29.93 0.64
C ARG A 297 -17.01 28.45 0.35
N ARG A 298 -17.04 28.02 -0.92
CA ARG A 298 -16.75 26.62 -1.27
C ARG A 298 -15.27 26.30 -1.15
N GLU A 299 -14.39 27.21 -1.54
CA GLU A 299 -12.94 27.08 -1.31
C GLU A 299 -12.64 26.94 0.19
N GLN A 300 -13.27 27.78 1.02
CA GLN A 300 -13.17 27.66 2.48
C GLN A 300 -13.65 26.30 3.00
N PHE A 301 -14.72 25.73 2.43
CA PHE A 301 -15.22 24.41 2.86
C PHE A 301 -14.29 23.28 2.43
N GLU A 302 -13.63 23.42 1.28
CA GLU A 302 -12.61 22.50 0.81
C GLU A 302 -11.39 22.50 1.73
N ASP A 303 -10.82 23.68 2.05
CA ASP A 303 -9.68 23.81 2.96
C ASP A 303 -9.98 23.21 4.36
N ARG A 304 -11.20 23.44 4.85
CA ARG A 304 -11.67 22.86 6.13
C ARG A 304 -11.77 21.35 6.05
N ALA A 305 -12.29 20.81 4.96
CA ALA A 305 -12.41 19.36 4.75
C ALA A 305 -11.03 18.69 4.66
N GLU A 306 -10.08 19.30 3.95
CA GLU A 306 -8.69 18.79 3.89
C GLU A 306 -8.02 18.82 5.27
N THR A 307 -8.22 19.88 6.03
CA THR A 307 -7.74 19.98 7.42
C THR A 307 -8.31 18.87 8.29
N ILE A 308 -9.61 18.57 8.18
CA ILE A 308 -10.26 17.46 8.90
C ILE A 308 -9.63 16.12 8.50
N LEU A 309 -9.43 15.86 7.21
CA LEU A 309 -8.81 14.62 6.72
C LEU A 309 -7.38 14.46 7.26
N LEU A 310 -6.60 15.54 7.32
CA LEU A 310 -5.26 15.54 7.91
C LEU A 310 -5.29 15.16 9.40
N ILE A 311 -6.24 15.72 10.16
CA ILE A 311 -6.41 15.42 11.59
C ILE A 311 -6.83 13.97 11.79
N LEU A 312 -7.75 13.45 10.98
CA LEU A 312 -8.17 12.05 11.04
C LEU A 312 -6.98 11.13 10.77
N LYS A 313 -6.14 11.44 9.78
CA LYS A 313 -4.92 10.67 9.49
C LYS A 313 -3.92 10.69 10.64
N HIS A 314 -3.74 11.83 11.31
CA HIS A 314 -2.82 11.95 12.44
C HIS A 314 -3.34 11.24 13.70
N ARG A 315 -4.63 11.39 14.02
CA ARG A 315 -5.25 10.78 15.21
C ARG A 315 -5.48 9.28 15.04
N TYR A 316 -5.71 8.82 13.82
CA TYR A 316 -6.05 7.43 13.52
C TYR A 316 -5.22 6.87 12.35
N PRO A 317 -3.90 6.68 12.53
CA PRO A 317 -3.02 6.22 11.46
C PRO A 317 -3.38 4.82 10.92
N GLY A 318 -4.02 3.96 11.71
CA GLY A 318 -4.37 2.59 11.33
C GLY A 318 -5.76 2.37 10.76
N ILE A 319 -6.49 3.42 10.36
CA ILE A 319 -7.85 3.25 9.81
C ILE A 319 -7.81 2.50 8.48
N SER A 320 -8.83 1.67 8.28
CA SER A 320 -9.09 1.02 7.00
C SER A 320 -9.16 2.01 5.83
N GLN A 321 -8.83 1.52 4.63
CA GLN A 321 -8.92 2.32 3.40
C GLN A 321 -10.35 2.81 3.17
N SER A 322 -10.48 4.04 2.67
CA SER A 322 -11.76 4.66 2.33
C SER A 322 -12.33 4.09 1.03
N ALA A 323 -13.61 4.34 0.77
CA ALA A 323 -14.27 3.94 -0.47
C ALA A 323 -13.63 4.61 -1.69
N LEU A 324 -13.14 5.85 -1.55
CA LEU A 324 -12.41 6.53 -2.62
C LEU A 324 -11.05 5.87 -2.88
N GLU A 325 -10.29 5.57 -1.82
CA GLU A 325 -8.99 4.89 -1.93
C GLU A 325 -9.12 3.51 -2.58
N ILE A 326 -10.11 2.71 -2.14
CA ILE A 326 -10.42 1.40 -2.72
C ILE A 326 -10.77 1.55 -4.21
N SER A 327 -11.68 2.47 -4.54
CA SER A 327 -12.10 2.70 -5.92
C SER A 327 -10.92 3.11 -6.81
N LYS A 328 -10.04 4.00 -6.32
CA LYS A 328 -8.81 4.40 -7.00
C LYS A 328 -7.92 3.19 -7.31
N ILE A 329 -7.71 2.29 -6.35
CA ILE A 329 -6.88 1.08 -6.53
C ILE A 329 -7.51 0.13 -7.55
N GLU A 330 -8.80 -0.16 -7.40
CA GLU A 330 -9.51 -1.13 -8.26
C GLU A 330 -9.59 -0.68 -9.72
N ASN A 331 -9.74 0.63 -9.96
CA ASN A 331 -9.92 1.18 -11.31
C ASN A 331 -8.61 1.72 -11.91
N ASN A 332 -7.49 1.60 -11.20
CA ASN A 332 -6.20 2.06 -11.71
C ASN A 332 -5.80 1.24 -12.95
N ARG A 333 -5.27 1.93 -13.95
CA ARG A 333 -4.75 1.30 -15.18
C ARG A 333 -3.24 1.48 -15.24
N ALA A 334 -2.54 0.46 -15.73
CA ALA A 334 -1.10 0.51 -15.94
C ALA A 334 -0.80 1.55 -17.03
N GLY A 335 -0.55 2.79 -16.61
CA GLY A 335 -0.40 3.94 -17.49
C GLY A 335 -1.60 4.89 -17.47
N SER A 336 -2.09 5.30 -16.28
CA SER A 336 -2.75 6.61 -16.21
C SER A 336 -1.75 7.66 -16.70
N ALA A 337 -1.91 8.00 -17.97
CA ALA A 337 -1.26 9.10 -18.62
C ALA A 337 -1.82 10.36 -17.98
N THR A 338 -1.22 10.79 -16.87
CA THR A 338 -1.17 12.21 -16.60
C THR A 338 -0.20 12.80 -17.61
N ALA A 339 -0.77 13.21 -18.75
CA ALA A 339 -0.13 14.14 -19.68
C ALA A 339 0.02 15.51 -19.01
#